data_AF-A0A4V0X0W5-F1
#
_entry.id   AF-A0A4V0X0W5-F1
#
_cell.length_a   1.000
_cell.length_b   1.000
_cell.length_c   1.000
_cell.angle_alpha   90.00
_cell.angle_beta   90.00
_cell.angle_gamma   90.00
#
_symmetry.space_group_name_H-M   'P 1'
#
loop_
_entity.id
_entity.type
_entity.pdbx_description
1 polymer ?
#
loop_
_entity_poly.entity_id
_entity_poly.type
_entity_poly.pdbx_seq_one_letter_code
_entity_poly.pdbx_strand_id
1 'polypeptide(L)'
;MVVWDNPNVVAHTVLDWLPVLVIAVGYDSVRSQAPSLITRAITEPQLEADEFLFFGTVPTVRLQRAIPVSTSNGSVQWWGYLMTVIYVTHFLVAPIVALWIYIAHREWFSRFAALIVSVTVCGFITYFALPATPPWLASRQGDLASTIRVAHLVWQELGITELATIFNGNARLANPVAALPSLHAAWPLMMLLFLWPRIGQWRWALLAYNVAMDFVLVYGAEHYVSDILLGWTYTIIVFVVVTKFMDRKQPLVKNTSENQALG
;
A
#
# COMPACT_ATOMS: atom_id res chain seq x y z
N MET A 1 -15.00 14.42 -20.29
CA MET A 1 -15.43 15.56 -19.47
C MET A 1 -16.68 15.14 -18.71
N VAL A 2 -16.55 14.81 -17.43
CA VAL A 2 -17.73 14.76 -16.55
C VAL A 2 -17.99 16.22 -16.19
N VAL A 3 -19.17 16.70 -16.51
CA VAL A 3 -19.57 18.11 -16.41
C VAL A 3 -19.67 18.50 -14.92
N TRP A 4 -18.80 19.41 -14.48
CA TRP A 4 -18.69 19.88 -13.09
C TRP A 4 -19.43 21.21 -12.89
N ASP A 5 -20.73 21.25 -13.20
CA ASP A 5 -21.54 22.47 -13.04
C ASP A 5 -23.00 22.10 -12.69
N ASN A 6 -23.23 21.53 -11.49
CA ASN A 6 -24.56 21.15 -11.02
C ASN A 6 -24.73 21.58 -9.53
N PRO A 7 -25.89 22.12 -9.08
CA PRO A 7 -26.00 22.91 -7.85
C PRO A 7 -26.03 22.11 -6.53
N ASN A 8 -25.96 20.78 -6.56
CA ASN A 8 -26.12 19.94 -5.38
C ASN A 8 -24.78 19.53 -4.75
N VAL A 9 -24.20 20.45 -3.96
CA VAL A 9 -22.93 20.27 -3.22
C VAL A 9 -22.89 18.96 -2.42
N VAL A 10 -24.03 18.54 -1.85
CA VAL A 10 -24.15 17.29 -1.08
C VAL A 10 -24.01 16.06 -1.98
N ALA A 11 -24.70 16.03 -3.12
CA ALA A 11 -24.60 14.91 -4.07
C ALA A 11 -23.19 14.79 -4.66
N HIS A 12 -22.54 15.91 -4.97
CA HIS A 12 -21.16 15.93 -5.43
C HIS A 12 -20.17 15.43 -4.39
N THR A 13 -20.34 15.85 -3.14
CA THR A 13 -19.51 15.37 -2.04
C THR A 13 -19.67 13.86 -1.89
N VAL A 14 -20.89 13.32 -1.89
CA VAL A 14 -21.09 11.87 -1.79
C VAL A 14 -20.43 11.11 -2.96
N LEU A 15 -20.57 11.61 -4.19
CA LEU A 15 -19.96 11.00 -5.37
C LEU A 15 -18.42 11.05 -5.34
N ASP A 16 -17.84 12.12 -4.79
CA ASP A 16 -16.39 12.29 -4.67
C ASP A 16 -15.76 11.32 -3.68
N TRP A 17 -16.54 10.78 -2.73
CA TRP A 17 -16.08 9.79 -1.76
C TRP A 17 -16.39 8.34 -2.17
N LEU A 18 -17.02 8.11 -3.33
CA LEU A 18 -17.13 6.76 -3.94
C LEU A 18 -15.78 6.02 -4.01
N PRO A 19 -14.65 6.66 -4.39
CA PRO A 19 -13.31 6.07 -4.32
C PRO A 19 -13.01 5.37 -3.00
N VAL A 20 -13.33 6.00 -1.87
CA VAL A 20 -13.06 5.45 -0.53
C VAL A 20 -13.96 4.25 -0.25
N LEU A 21 -15.24 4.33 -0.64
CA LEU A 21 -16.18 3.22 -0.52
C LEU A 21 -15.73 2.02 -1.36
N VAL A 22 -15.26 2.23 -2.60
CA VAL A 22 -14.73 1.16 -3.46
C VAL A 22 -13.55 0.46 -2.80
N ILE A 23 -12.62 1.22 -2.24
CA ILE A 23 -11.45 0.67 -1.53
C ILE A 23 -11.90 -0.13 -0.29
N ALA A 24 -12.80 0.43 0.51
CA ALA A 24 -13.30 -0.22 1.73
C ALA A 24 -14.03 -1.54 1.44
N VAL A 25 -14.94 -1.53 0.46
CA VAL A 25 -15.69 -2.73 0.04
C VAL A 25 -14.76 -3.77 -0.58
N GLY A 26 -13.81 -3.35 -1.41
CA GLY A 26 -12.82 -4.26 -2.00
C GLY A 26 -11.93 -4.91 -0.93
N TYR A 27 -11.49 -4.15 0.07
CA TYR A 27 -10.72 -4.66 1.19
C TYR A 27 -11.51 -5.71 1.99
N ASP A 28 -12.77 -5.43 2.31
CA ASP A 28 -13.65 -6.38 3.02
C ASP A 28 -13.91 -7.64 2.18
N SER A 29 -14.02 -7.50 0.86
CA SER A 29 -14.18 -8.62 -0.07
C SER A 29 -12.96 -9.54 -0.14
N VAL A 30 -11.74 -8.97 -0.13
CA VAL A 30 -10.49 -9.75 -0.05
C VAL A 30 -10.38 -10.44 1.30
N ARG A 31 -10.68 -9.71 2.38
CA ARG A 31 -10.63 -10.20 3.76
C ARG A 31 -11.58 -11.38 3.99
N SER A 32 -12.84 -11.26 3.57
CA SER A 32 -13.85 -12.32 3.75
C SER A 32 -13.46 -13.62 3.06
N GLN A 33 -12.69 -13.55 1.97
CA GLN A 33 -12.21 -14.71 1.21
C GLN A 33 -10.84 -15.23 1.67
N ALA A 34 -10.21 -14.60 2.65
CA ALA A 34 -8.87 -14.95 3.12
C ALA A 34 -8.65 -16.46 3.36
N PRO A 35 -9.56 -17.22 4.02
CA PRO A 35 -9.37 -18.65 4.21
C PRO A 35 -9.17 -19.44 2.89
N SER A 36 -9.93 -19.08 1.85
CA SER A 36 -9.85 -19.73 0.53
C SER A 36 -8.62 -19.31 -0.28
N LEU A 37 -8.07 -18.14 0.02
CA LEU A 37 -6.84 -17.67 -0.59
C LEU A 37 -5.66 -18.43 0.02
N ILE A 38 -5.68 -18.73 1.33
CA ILE A 38 -4.54 -19.36 2.04
C ILE A 38 -4.24 -20.72 1.45
N THR A 39 -5.29 -21.48 1.18
CA THR A 39 -5.16 -22.85 0.65
C THR A 39 -4.64 -22.88 -0.79
N ARG A 40 -4.70 -21.77 -1.51
CA ARG A 40 -4.24 -21.64 -2.91
C ARG A 40 -2.97 -20.81 -3.03
N ALA A 41 -2.43 -20.32 -1.92
CA ALA A 41 -1.27 -19.45 -1.89
C ALA A 41 -0.05 -20.15 -2.46
N ILE A 42 0.64 -19.50 -3.40
CA ILE A 42 1.92 -19.98 -3.92
C ILE A 42 3.07 -19.30 -3.18
N THR A 43 4.05 -20.10 -2.76
CA THR A 43 5.23 -19.65 -1.98
C THR A 43 6.48 -19.57 -2.85
N GLU A 44 6.70 -20.56 -3.72
CA GLU A 44 7.97 -20.77 -4.42
C GLU A 44 8.42 -19.55 -5.28
N PRO A 45 7.57 -18.93 -6.12
CA PRO A 45 8.05 -17.89 -7.04
C PRO A 45 8.67 -16.66 -6.36
N GLN A 46 8.10 -16.22 -5.25
CA GLN A 46 8.56 -15.04 -4.50
C GLN A 46 9.82 -15.36 -3.70
N LEU A 47 9.85 -16.55 -3.10
CA LEU A 47 11.01 -17.05 -2.37
C LEU A 47 12.21 -17.19 -3.31
N GLU A 48 12.04 -17.86 -4.45
CA GLU A 48 13.09 -18.01 -5.46
C GLU A 48 13.54 -16.67 -6.04
N ALA A 49 12.61 -15.74 -6.28
CA ALA A 49 12.94 -14.40 -6.75
C ALA A 49 13.82 -13.64 -5.74
N ASP A 50 13.46 -13.65 -4.46
CA ASP A 50 14.25 -12.99 -3.41
C ASP A 50 15.59 -13.71 -3.19
N GLU A 51 15.64 -15.04 -3.20
CA GLU A 51 16.90 -15.77 -3.10
C GLU A 51 17.82 -15.48 -4.28
N PHE A 52 17.29 -15.44 -5.51
CA PHE A 52 18.05 -15.07 -6.69
C PHE A 52 18.60 -13.64 -6.59
N LEU A 53 17.75 -12.67 -6.22
CA LEU A 53 18.15 -11.26 -6.09
C LEU A 53 19.20 -11.00 -4.99
N PHE A 54 19.22 -11.84 -3.95
CA PHE A 54 20.05 -11.63 -2.76
C PHE A 54 21.07 -12.74 -2.48
N PHE A 55 21.44 -13.49 -3.52
CA PHE A 55 22.51 -14.48 -3.54
C PHE A 55 22.27 -15.67 -2.59
N GLY A 56 21.11 -16.32 -2.74
CA GLY A 56 20.74 -17.55 -2.05
C GLY A 56 20.23 -17.35 -0.62
N THR A 57 19.80 -16.15 -0.24
CA THR A 57 19.15 -15.94 1.06
C THR A 57 18.10 -14.85 0.96
N VAL A 58 16.87 -15.18 1.37
CA VAL A 58 15.80 -14.20 1.53
C VAL A 58 16.22 -13.07 2.49
N PRO A 59 16.06 -11.79 2.10
CA PRO A 59 16.45 -10.64 2.90
C PRO A 59 15.91 -10.64 4.33
N THR A 60 14.63 -10.98 4.54
CA THR A 60 14.01 -11.06 5.86
C THR A 60 14.81 -11.95 6.81
N VAL A 61 15.19 -13.16 6.36
CA VAL A 61 15.96 -14.12 7.15
C VAL A 61 17.33 -13.54 7.50
N ARG A 62 18.03 -12.96 6.52
CA ARG A 62 19.36 -12.36 6.74
C ARG A 62 19.28 -11.19 7.72
N LEU A 63 18.29 -10.31 7.56
CA LEU A 63 18.09 -9.14 8.40
C LEU A 63 17.76 -9.50 9.84
N GLN A 64 16.82 -10.41 10.08
CA GLN A 64 16.43 -10.80 11.44
C GLN A 64 17.50 -11.62 12.16
N ARG A 65 18.32 -12.40 11.43
CA ARG A 65 19.50 -13.06 12.00
C ARG A 65 20.57 -12.05 12.42
N ALA A 66 20.81 -11.03 11.60
CA ALA A 66 21.81 -9.99 11.89
C ALA A 66 21.35 -9.01 12.98
N ILE A 67 20.05 -8.69 13.01
CA ILE A 67 19.43 -7.76 13.95
C ILE A 67 18.22 -8.46 14.58
N PRO A 68 18.42 -9.17 15.71
CA PRO A 68 17.38 -9.95 16.37
C PRO A 68 16.16 -9.10 16.75
N VAL A 69 14.96 -9.60 16.51
CA VAL A 69 13.69 -8.89 16.81
C VAL A 69 13.41 -8.81 18.32
N SER A 70 13.86 -9.80 19.08
CA SER A 70 13.66 -9.90 20.53
C SER A 70 14.95 -9.69 21.30
N THR A 71 14.83 -9.19 22.52
CA THR A 71 15.91 -9.07 23.48
C THR A 71 16.26 -10.44 24.08
N SER A 72 17.36 -10.52 24.84
CA SER A 72 17.76 -11.75 25.52
C SER A 72 16.78 -12.21 26.61
N ASN A 73 15.90 -11.33 27.09
CA ASN A 73 14.87 -11.67 28.08
C ASN A 73 13.54 -12.09 27.43
N GLY A 74 13.46 -12.09 26.09
CA GLY A 74 12.27 -12.48 25.32
C GLY A 74 11.36 -11.33 24.91
N SER A 75 11.55 -10.10 25.41
CA SER A 75 10.76 -8.93 25.01
C SER A 75 11.06 -8.46 23.59
N VAL A 76 10.12 -7.79 22.92
CA VAL A 76 10.38 -7.12 21.65
C VAL A 76 11.38 -5.98 21.84
N GLN A 77 12.29 -5.84 20.89
CA GLN A 77 13.21 -4.70 20.85
C GLN A 77 12.45 -3.39 20.60
N TRP A 78 12.94 -2.27 21.12
CA TRP A 78 12.24 -0.98 21.03
C TRP A 78 11.91 -0.55 19.59
N TRP A 79 12.76 -0.91 18.62
CA TRP A 79 12.51 -0.60 17.21
C TRP A 79 11.34 -1.40 16.63
N GLY A 80 11.00 -2.57 17.18
CA GLY A 80 9.82 -3.33 16.78
C GLY A 80 8.53 -2.53 17.00
N TYR A 81 8.46 -1.77 18.09
CA TYR A 81 7.35 -0.84 18.34
C TYR A 81 7.30 0.28 17.30
N LEU A 82 8.43 0.92 17.01
CA LEU A 82 8.53 1.95 15.98
C LEU A 82 8.11 1.43 14.59
N MET A 83 8.59 0.25 14.22
CA MET A 83 8.23 -0.43 12.96
C MET A 83 6.74 -0.73 12.90
N THR A 84 6.15 -1.18 14.01
CA THR A 84 4.72 -1.44 14.10
C THR A 84 3.90 -0.16 13.93
N VAL A 85 4.34 0.96 14.52
CA VAL A 85 3.71 2.27 14.30
C VAL A 85 3.78 2.65 12.83
N ILE A 86 4.96 2.56 12.19
CA ILE A 86 5.13 2.85 10.76
C ILE A 86 4.20 1.95 9.92
N TYR A 87 4.16 0.66 10.19
CA TYR A 87 3.28 -0.29 9.50
C TYR A 87 1.81 0.14 9.58
N VAL A 88 1.30 0.47 10.78
CA VAL A 88 -0.09 0.89 11.00
C VAL A 88 -0.42 2.20 10.30
N THR A 89 0.55 3.09 10.10
CA THR A 89 0.30 4.36 9.40
C THR A 89 -0.25 4.15 7.99
N HIS A 90 -0.06 2.98 7.36
CA HIS A 90 -0.66 2.65 6.07
C HIS A 90 -2.18 2.91 6.03
N PHE A 91 -2.88 2.58 7.13
CA PHE A 91 -4.34 2.77 7.25
C PHE A 91 -4.75 4.23 7.48
N LEU A 92 -3.80 5.12 7.79
CA LEU A 92 -4.07 6.51 8.15
C LEU A 92 -3.53 7.50 7.12
N VAL A 93 -2.34 7.27 6.57
CA VAL A 93 -1.65 8.22 5.69
C VAL A 93 -2.45 8.44 4.41
N ALA A 94 -2.94 7.37 3.76
CA ALA A 94 -3.73 7.52 2.55
C ALA A 94 -5.03 8.32 2.75
N PRO A 95 -5.91 8.02 3.74
CA PRO A 95 -7.11 8.82 3.96
C PRO A 95 -6.78 10.25 4.44
N ILE A 96 -5.72 10.46 5.23
CA ILE A 96 -5.29 11.80 5.64
C ILE A 96 -4.82 12.61 4.44
N VAL A 97 -4.00 12.04 3.56
CA VAL A 97 -3.53 12.69 2.33
C VAL A 97 -4.71 12.97 1.38
N ALA A 98 -5.63 12.01 1.23
CA ALA A 98 -6.84 12.20 0.44
C ALA A 98 -7.70 13.36 0.97
N LEU A 99 -7.91 13.42 2.29
CA LEU A 99 -8.67 14.47 2.95
C LEU A 99 -7.97 15.83 2.84
N TRP A 100 -6.66 15.86 3.04
CA TRP A 100 -5.86 17.08 2.88
C TRP A 100 -5.93 17.60 1.45
N ILE A 101 -5.77 16.74 0.45
CA ILE A 101 -5.96 17.11 -0.97
C ILE A 101 -7.39 17.60 -1.21
N TYR A 102 -8.40 16.90 -0.68
CA TYR A 102 -9.81 17.28 -0.88
C TYR A 102 -10.14 18.67 -0.33
N ILE A 103 -9.58 19.03 0.83
CA ILE A 103 -9.84 20.31 1.51
C ILE A 103 -8.96 21.43 0.95
N ALA A 104 -7.66 21.19 0.79
CA ALA A 104 -6.68 22.24 0.50
C ALA A 104 -6.34 22.38 -1.00
N HIS A 105 -6.50 21.31 -1.78
CA HIS A 105 -6.06 21.23 -3.18
C HIS A 105 -7.08 20.46 -4.03
N ARG A 106 -8.34 20.89 -3.96
CA ARG A 106 -9.50 20.18 -4.55
C ARG A 106 -9.30 19.90 -6.04
N GLU A 107 -8.58 20.74 -6.75
CA GLU A 107 -8.22 20.57 -8.16
C GLU A 107 -7.32 19.34 -8.43
N TRP A 108 -6.61 18.82 -7.43
CA TRP A 108 -5.82 17.60 -7.53
C TRP A 108 -6.62 16.34 -7.20
N PHE A 109 -7.73 16.48 -6.49
CA PHE A 109 -8.44 15.36 -5.86
C PHE A 109 -8.91 14.31 -6.86
N SER A 110 -9.53 14.72 -7.97
CA SER A 110 -10.05 13.78 -8.97
C SER A 110 -8.95 12.87 -9.57
N ARG A 111 -7.77 13.43 -9.81
CA ARG A 111 -6.61 12.68 -10.33
C ARG A 111 -6.01 11.78 -9.26
N PHE A 112 -5.89 12.28 -8.04
CA PHE A 112 -5.44 11.48 -6.90
C PHE A 112 -6.36 10.28 -6.65
N ALA A 113 -7.67 10.52 -6.59
CA ALA A 113 -8.70 9.50 -6.43
C ALA A 113 -8.67 8.46 -7.55
N ALA A 114 -8.56 8.88 -8.81
CA ALA A 114 -8.44 7.96 -9.94
C ALA A 114 -7.20 7.06 -9.83
N LEU A 115 -6.06 7.62 -9.42
CA LEU A 115 -4.81 6.89 -9.25
C LEU A 115 -4.90 5.87 -8.11
N ILE A 116 -5.29 6.30 -6.90
CA ILE A 116 -5.34 5.41 -5.74
C ILE A 116 -6.37 4.29 -5.93
N VAL A 117 -7.53 4.58 -6.53
CA VAL A 117 -8.53 3.54 -6.85
C VAL A 117 -7.99 2.57 -7.89
N SER A 118 -7.36 3.06 -8.97
CA SER A 118 -6.82 2.19 -10.02
C SER A 118 -5.73 1.27 -9.48
N VAL A 119 -4.78 1.80 -8.71
CA VAL A 119 -3.72 1.02 -8.07
C VAL A 119 -4.33 -0.04 -7.14
N THR A 120 -5.32 0.34 -6.34
CA THR A 120 -5.94 -0.55 -5.35
C THR A 120 -6.77 -1.64 -5.98
N VAL A 121 -7.67 -1.31 -6.92
CA VAL A 121 -8.54 -2.27 -7.61
C VAL A 121 -7.71 -3.33 -8.31
N CYS A 122 -6.65 -2.93 -8.98
CA CYS A 122 -5.83 -3.90 -9.66
C CYS A 122 -4.91 -4.69 -8.72
N GLY A 123 -4.51 -4.12 -7.58
CA GLY A 123 -3.92 -4.90 -6.49
C GLY A 123 -4.87 -6.00 -6.01
N PHE A 124 -6.13 -5.67 -5.75
CA PHE A 124 -7.16 -6.64 -5.36
C PHE A 124 -7.40 -7.73 -6.42
N ILE A 125 -7.49 -7.35 -7.70
CA ILE A 125 -7.59 -8.33 -8.80
C ILE A 125 -6.41 -9.30 -8.76
N THR A 126 -5.20 -8.79 -8.52
CA THR A 126 -3.99 -9.62 -8.43
C THR A 126 -4.02 -10.54 -7.21
N TYR A 127 -4.50 -10.07 -6.05
CA TYR A 127 -4.67 -10.92 -4.86
C TYR A 127 -5.57 -12.13 -5.11
N PHE A 128 -6.65 -11.95 -5.88
CA PHE A 128 -7.53 -13.06 -6.22
C PHE A 128 -6.94 -14.00 -7.28
N ALA A 129 -6.21 -13.45 -8.25
CA ALA A 129 -5.63 -14.22 -9.34
C ALA A 129 -4.37 -15.01 -8.91
N LEU A 130 -3.53 -14.39 -8.07
CA LEU A 130 -2.21 -14.87 -7.67
C LEU A 130 -2.02 -14.70 -6.15
N PRO A 131 -2.78 -15.44 -5.33
CA PRO A 131 -2.60 -15.45 -3.88
C PRO A 131 -1.17 -15.88 -3.54
N ALA A 132 -0.52 -15.16 -2.63
CA ALA A 132 0.91 -15.26 -2.38
C ALA A 132 1.20 -15.44 -0.89
N THR A 133 2.03 -16.43 -0.56
CA THR A 133 2.42 -16.70 0.83
C THR A 133 3.43 -15.65 1.30
N PRO A 134 3.19 -14.89 2.38
CA PRO A 134 4.18 -13.95 2.93
C PRO A 134 5.32 -14.66 3.70
N PRO A 135 6.48 -14.02 3.94
CA PRO A 135 7.64 -14.63 4.60
C PRO A 135 7.35 -15.27 5.96
N TRP A 136 6.53 -14.61 6.80
CA TRP A 136 6.16 -15.16 8.11
C TRP A 136 5.36 -16.46 8.01
N LEU A 137 4.53 -16.61 6.96
CA LEU A 137 3.70 -17.79 6.76
C LEU A 137 4.53 -18.92 6.16
N ALA A 138 5.37 -18.62 5.16
CA ALA A 138 6.32 -19.57 4.58
C ALA A 138 7.24 -20.15 5.67
N SER A 139 7.69 -19.29 6.60
CA SER A 139 8.50 -19.73 7.73
C SER A 139 7.74 -20.65 8.70
N ARG A 140 6.45 -20.41 8.93
CA ARG A 140 5.60 -21.29 9.75
C ARG A 140 5.28 -22.62 9.07
N GLN A 141 5.22 -22.64 7.74
CA GLN A 141 4.98 -23.84 6.94
C GLN A 141 6.23 -24.71 6.79
N GLY A 142 7.42 -24.15 7.06
CA GLY A 142 8.70 -24.85 6.96
C GLY A 142 9.44 -24.60 5.64
N ASP A 143 8.86 -23.80 4.74
CA ASP A 143 9.43 -23.47 3.43
C ASP A 143 10.57 -22.42 3.55
N LEU A 144 10.57 -21.64 4.62
CA LEU A 144 11.57 -20.60 4.90
C LEU A 144 12.17 -20.79 6.29
N ALA A 145 13.44 -20.42 6.47
CA ALA A 145 14.04 -20.37 7.80
C ALA A 145 13.24 -19.49 8.78
N SER A 146 13.32 -19.79 10.07
CA SER A 146 12.54 -19.11 11.12
C SER A 146 12.60 -17.58 11.02
N THR A 147 11.44 -16.94 10.91
CA THR A 147 11.26 -15.48 10.96
C THR A 147 10.18 -15.12 11.97
N ILE A 148 10.23 -13.89 12.46
CA ILE A 148 9.29 -13.31 13.41
C ILE A 148 8.46 -12.26 12.69
N ARG A 149 7.13 -12.37 12.79
CA ARG A 149 6.20 -11.34 12.36
C ARG A 149 6.17 -10.22 13.40
N VAL A 150 6.93 -9.14 13.16
CA VAL A 150 7.22 -8.10 14.16
C VAL A 150 5.95 -7.45 14.71
N ALA A 151 5.06 -6.99 13.84
CA ALA A 151 3.82 -6.33 14.26
C ALA A 151 2.96 -7.24 15.14
N HIS A 152 2.84 -8.52 14.77
CA HIS A 152 2.09 -9.50 15.56
C HIS A 152 2.69 -9.70 16.96
N LEU A 153 4.01 -9.76 17.06
CA LEU A 153 4.69 -9.92 18.34
C LEU A 153 4.48 -8.69 19.24
N VAL A 154 4.57 -7.47 18.70
CA VAL A 154 4.29 -6.22 19.45
C VAL A 154 2.85 -6.19 19.96
N TRP A 155 1.87 -6.60 19.15
CA TRP A 155 0.47 -6.64 19.60
C TRP A 155 0.25 -7.63 20.74
N GLN A 156 0.91 -8.79 20.70
CA GLN A 156 0.85 -9.78 21.77
C GLN A 156 1.44 -9.22 23.07
N GLU A 157 2.60 -8.55 23.00
CA GLU A 157 3.26 -7.98 24.16
C GLU A 157 2.45 -6.84 24.80
N LEU A 158 1.80 -6.02 23.98
CA LEU A 158 0.92 -4.95 24.47
C LEU A 158 -0.42 -5.47 25.02
N GLY A 159 -0.75 -6.74 24.85
CA GLY A 159 -2.06 -7.30 25.20
C GLY A 159 -3.20 -6.75 24.35
N ILE A 160 -2.89 -6.08 23.23
CA ILE A 160 -3.87 -5.43 22.37
C ILE A 160 -4.34 -6.43 21.31
N THR A 161 -5.04 -7.46 21.75
CA THR A 161 -5.62 -8.44 20.83
C THR A 161 -6.83 -7.86 20.08
N GLU A 162 -7.62 -7.01 20.73
CA GLU A 162 -8.85 -6.44 20.16
C GLU A 162 -8.60 -5.32 19.14
N LEU A 163 -7.75 -4.32 19.39
CA LEU A 163 -7.41 -3.35 18.34
C LEU A 163 -6.62 -4.01 17.21
N ALA A 164 -5.82 -5.04 17.50
CA ALA A 164 -5.22 -5.86 16.44
C ALA A 164 -6.29 -6.56 15.60
N THR A 165 -7.47 -6.92 16.13
CA THR A 165 -8.59 -7.39 15.31
C THR A 165 -9.35 -6.28 14.57
N ILE A 166 -9.20 -5.01 14.94
CA ILE A 166 -9.82 -3.89 14.23
C ILE A 166 -8.94 -3.45 13.05
N PHE A 167 -7.63 -3.27 13.29
CA PHE A 167 -6.67 -2.92 12.24
C PHE A 167 -6.22 -4.12 11.40
N ASN A 168 -6.14 -5.31 12.02
CA ASN A 168 -5.73 -6.57 11.40
C ASN A 168 -6.75 -7.72 11.62
N GLY A 169 -8.06 -7.45 11.72
CA GLY A 169 -9.16 -8.42 11.55
C GLY A 169 -8.97 -9.84 12.06
N ASN A 170 -9.38 -10.22 13.29
CA ASN A 170 -9.07 -11.52 13.92
C ASN A 170 -7.57 -11.86 13.81
N ALA A 171 -6.81 -11.93 14.91
CA ALA A 171 -5.36 -12.16 14.86
C ALA A 171 -4.86 -13.43 14.12
N ARG A 172 -5.77 -14.28 13.61
CA ARG A 172 -5.53 -15.41 12.71
C ARG A 172 -5.88 -15.16 11.22
N LEU A 173 -6.56 -14.07 10.86
CA LEU A 173 -7.28 -13.92 9.57
C LEU A 173 -7.11 -12.57 8.84
N ALA A 174 -6.48 -11.53 9.39
CA ALA A 174 -5.86 -10.48 8.56
C ALA A 174 -4.34 -10.57 8.75
N ASN A 175 -3.55 -10.85 7.74
CA ASN A 175 -3.62 -10.56 6.32
C ASN A 175 -2.93 -11.76 5.64
N PRO A 176 -3.57 -12.95 5.59
CA PRO A 176 -2.75 -14.16 5.54
C PRO A 176 -2.16 -14.51 4.16
N VAL A 177 -2.53 -13.81 3.07
CA VAL A 177 -2.20 -14.28 1.69
C VAL A 177 -2.11 -13.18 0.62
N ALA A 178 -2.29 -11.92 1.00
CA ALA A 178 -2.35 -10.83 0.02
C ALA A 178 -0.96 -10.19 -0.16
N ALA A 179 0.07 -11.01 -0.39
CA ALA A 179 1.43 -10.49 -0.51
C ALA A 179 1.70 -9.81 -1.86
N LEU A 180 1.01 -10.20 -2.94
CA LEU A 180 1.30 -9.76 -4.32
C LEU A 180 0.18 -8.97 -5.02
N PRO A 181 0.41 -7.70 -5.42
CA PRO A 181 1.54 -6.84 -5.06
C PRO A 181 1.38 -6.24 -3.66
N SER A 182 2.47 -5.75 -3.05
CA SER A 182 2.35 -5.05 -1.77
C SER A 182 1.65 -3.70 -1.93
N LEU A 183 0.40 -3.57 -1.47
CA LEU A 183 -0.29 -2.28 -1.42
C LEU A 183 0.34 -1.34 -0.37
N HIS A 184 0.98 -1.89 0.66
CA HIS A 184 1.76 -1.13 1.64
C HIS A 184 2.95 -0.43 0.98
N ALA A 185 3.56 -1.00 -0.06
CA ALA A 185 4.60 -0.35 -0.87
C ALA A 185 4.01 0.52 -2.00
N ALA A 186 2.93 0.05 -2.63
CA ALA A 186 2.34 0.70 -3.80
C ALA A 186 1.76 2.09 -3.49
N TRP A 187 1.04 2.22 -2.37
CA TRP A 187 0.40 3.48 -1.97
C TRP A 187 1.40 4.60 -1.62
N PRO A 188 2.43 4.37 -0.77
CA PRO A 188 3.46 5.37 -0.52
C PRO A 188 4.17 5.82 -1.78
N LEU A 189 4.54 4.90 -2.69
CA LEU A 189 5.15 5.28 -3.96
C LEU A 189 4.18 6.10 -4.82
N MET A 190 2.91 5.71 -4.91
CA MET A 190 1.90 6.44 -5.69
C MET A 190 1.76 7.87 -5.16
N MET A 191 1.64 8.03 -3.84
CA MET A 191 1.58 9.34 -3.18
C MET A 191 2.87 10.13 -3.41
N LEU A 192 4.04 9.48 -3.33
CA LEU A 192 5.34 10.10 -3.60
C LEU A 192 5.39 10.64 -5.03
N LEU A 193 5.12 9.82 -6.04
CA LEU A 193 5.11 10.23 -7.46
C LEU A 193 4.10 11.35 -7.72
N PHE A 194 2.91 11.25 -7.12
CA PHE A 194 1.88 12.27 -7.26
C PHE A 194 2.29 13.59 -6.61
N LEU A 195 2.81 13.57 -5.39
CA LEU A 195 3.10 14.79 -4.64
C LEU A 195 4.50 15.35 -4.88
N TRP A 196 5.41 14.59 -5.50
CA TRP A 196 6.79 15.01 -5.75
C TRP A 196 6.95 16.41 -6.36
N PRO A 197 6.18 16.79 -7.40
CA PRO A 197 6.28 18.14 -7.97
C PRO A 197 5.44 19.19 -7.23
N ARG A 198 4.68 18.81 -6.18
CA ARG A 198 3.62 19.64 -5.57
C ARG A 198 3.94 20.16 -4.16
N ILE A 199 4.79 19.46 -3.38
CA ILE A 199 4.94 19.74 -1.94
C ILE A 199 6.33 20.25 -1.51
N GLY A 200 7.15 20.71 -2.46
CA GLY A 200 8.47 21.29 -2.17
C GLY A 200 9.39 20.34 -1.42
N GLN A 201 10.01 20.79 -0.33
CA GLN A 201 10.96 19.98 0.46
C GLN A 201 10.32 18.77 1.16
N TRP A 202 9.01 18.78 1.42
CA TRP A 202 8.30 17.68 2.09
C TRP A 202 8.30 16.38 1.27
N ARG A 203 8.66 16.44 -0.02
CA ARG A 203 8.88 15.24 -0.85
C ARG A 203 9.96 14.31 -0.28
N TRP A 204 10.94 14.86 0.43
CA TRP A 204 11.98 14.07 1.09
C TRP A 204 11.45 13.30 2.30
N ALA A 205 10.49 13.89 3.03
CA ALA A 205 9.78 13.18 4.10
C ALA A 205 8.92 12.05 3.53
N LEU A 206 8.23 12.26 2.40
CA LEU A 206 7.50 11.19 1.71
C LEU A 206 8.43 10.09 1.18
N LEU A 207 9.60 10.45 0.65
CA LEU A 207 10.59 9.47 0.22
C LEU A 207 11.09 8.65 1.41
N ALA A 208 11.44 9.32 2.51
CA ALA A 208 11.85 8.65 3.74
C ALA A 208 10.74 7.73 4.26
N TYR A 209 9.48 8.15 4.22
CA TYR A 209 8.34 7.32 4.58
C TYR A 209 8.20 6.09 3.68
N ASN A 210 8.31 6.25 2.36
CA ASN A 210 8.24 5.13 1.42
C ASN A 210 9.35 4.11 1.70
N VAL A 211 10.60 4.55 1.82
CA VAL A 211 11.74 3.68 2.15
C VAL A 211 11.58 3.02 3.51
N ALA A 212 11.10 3.76 4.52
CA ALA A 212 10.87 3.22 5.86
C ALA A 212 9.77 2.16 5.86
N MET A 213 8.68 2.38 5.13
CA MET A 213 7.61 1.40 4.97
C MET A 213 8.16 0.13 4.30
N ASP A 214 8.88 0.26 3.18
CA ASP A 214 9.45 -0.89 2.47
C ASP A 214 10.39 -1.71 3.36
N PHE A 215 11.25 -1.04 4.12
CA PHE A 215 12.10 -1.70 5.10
C PHE A 215 11.30 -2.42 6.20
N VAL A 216 10.27 -1.78 6.75
CA VAL A 216 9.38 -2.35 7.76
C VAL A 216 8.68 -3.61 7.26
N LEU A 217 8.26 -3.65 6.00
CA LEU A 217 7.58 -4.81 5.42
C LEU A 217 8.54 -6.01 5.29
N VAL A 218 9.76 -5.79 4.82
CA VAL A 218 10.77 -6.85 4.66
C VAL A 218 11.30 -7.32 6.01
N TYR A 219 11.73 -6.39 6.86
CA TYR A 219 12.23 -6.72 8.20
C TYR A 219 11.14 -7.34 9.06
N GLY A 220 9.90 -6.87 8.93
CA GLY A 220 8.73 -7.35 9.65
C GLY A 220 8.21 -8.72 9.22
N ALA A 221 8.82 -9.32 8.19
CA ALA A 221 8.40 -10.56 7.55
C ALA A 221 7.01 -10.51 6.88
N GLU A 222 6.49 -9.31 6.60
CA GLU A 222 5.16 -9.12 5.99
C GLU A 222 5.19 -9.30 4.46
N HIS A 223 6.27 -8.90 3.79
CA HIS A 223 6.43 -9.03 2.34
C HIS A 223 7.87 -9.37 1.94
N TYR A 224 8.02 -10.06 0.81
CA TYR A 224 9.29 -10.20 0.11
C TYR A 224 9.68 -8.90 -0.61
N VAL A 225 10.96 -8.76 -0.96
CA VAL A 225 11.41 -7.62 -1.78
C VAL A 225 10.78 -7.67 -3.17
N SER A 226 10.62 -8.86 -3.75
CA SER A 226 9.89 -9.07 -5.00
C SER A 226 8.48 -8.46 -4.98
N ASP A 227 7.77 -8.58 -3.86
CA ASP A 227 6.41 -8.07 -3.70
C ASP A 227 6.36 -6.54 -3.76
N ILE A 228 7.39 -5.91 -3.18
CA ILE A 228 7.59 -4.46 -3.16
C ILE A 228 7.92 -3.98 -4.56
N LEU A 229 8.88 -4.62 -5.24
CA LEU A 229 9.28 -4.27 -6.60
C LEU A 229 8.13 -4.42 -7.60
N LEU A 230 7.31 -5.47 -7.44
CA LEU A 230 6.09 -5.64 -8.22
C LEU A 230 5.06 -4.56 -7.91
N GLY A 231 4.85 -4.21 -6.64
CA GLY A 231 4.00 -3.09 -6.25
C GLY A 231 4.46 -1.75 -6.81
N TRP A 232 5.76 -1.49 -6.81
CA TRP A 232 6.34 -0.30 -7.42
C TRP A 232 6.13 -0.25 -8.93
N THR A 233 6.44 -1.35 -9.62
CA THR A 233 6.25 -1.49 -11.06
C THR A 233 4.78 -1.27 -11.41
N TYR A 234 3.88 -1.88 -10.64
CA TYR A 234 2.44 -1.74 -10.79
C TYR A 234 2.00 -0.28 -10.67
N THR A 235 2.42 0.39 -9.59
CA THR A 235 2.15 1.80 -9.35
C THR A 235 2.66 2.67 -10.49
N ILE A 236 3.88 2.47 -10.98
CA ILE A 236 4.45 3.28 -12.07
C ILE A 236 3.63 3.11 -13.35
N ILE A 237 3.27 1.87 -13.73
CA ILE A 237 2.46 1.59 -14.91
C ILE A 237 1.09 2.27 -14.80
N VAL A 238 0.37 2.05 -13.71
CA VAL A 238 -0.94 2.67 -13.48
C VAL A 238 -0.82 4.19 -13.47
N PHE A 239 0.20 4.71 -12.81
CA PHE A 239 0.43 6.14 -12.72
C PHE A 239 0.57 6.77 -14.11
N VAL A 240 1.39 6.17 -14.98
CA VAL A 240 1.61 6.64 -16.35
C VAL A 240 0.34 6.50 -17.20
N VAL A 241 -0.33 5.34 -17.15
CA VAL A 241 -1.53 5.05 -17.96
C VAL A 241 -2.68 5.97 -17.59
N VAL A 242 -3.00 6.08 -16.30
CA VAL A 242 -4.09 6.93 -15.80
C VAL A 242 -3.78 8.41 -16.07
N THR A 243 -2.54 8.84 -15.82
CA THR A 243 -2.08 10.20 -16.15
C THR A 243 -2.31 10.53 -17.62
N LYS A 244 -1.79 9.71 -18.54
CA LYS A 244 -1.95 9.94 -19.98
C LYS A 244 -3.41 9.92 -20.42
N PHE A 245 -4.21 9.03 -19.85
CA PHE A 245 -5.64 8.95 -20.16
C PHE A 245 -6.40 10.19 -19.69
N MET A 246 -6.08 10.70 -18.51
CA MET A 246 -6.70 11.92 -17.97
C MET A 246 -6.26 13.17 -18.73
N ASP A 247 -4.98 13.26 -19.10
CA ASP A 247 -4.45 14.39 -19.89
C ASP A 247 -5.10 14.47 -21.27
N ARG A 248 -5.34 13.31 -21.93
CA ARG A 248 -6.08 13.25 -23.21
C ARG A 248 -7.53 13.71 -23.12
N LYS A 249 -8.14 13.61 -21.94
CA LYS A 249 -9.56 13.97 -21.71
C LYS A 249 -9.75 15.45 -21.33
N GLN A 250 -8.68 16.18 -21.06
CA GLN A 250 -8.72 17.63 -20.92
C GLN A 250 -8.63 18.24 -22.33
N PRO A 251 -9.71 18.80 -22.90
CA PRO A 251 -9.59 19.53 -24.16
C PRO A 251 -8.66 20.72 -23.95
N LEU A 252 -7.92 21.08 -25.00
CA LEU A 252 -7.13 22.30 -25.08
C LEU A 252 -8.06 23.53 -24.96
N VAL A 253 -8.51 23.89 -23.76
CA VAL A 253 -9.08 25.21 -23.46
C VAL A 253 -7.91 26.17 -23.24
N LYS A 254 -7.13 26.35 -24.30
CA LYS A 254 -6.11 27.41 -24.43
C LYS A 254 -6.00 27.70 -25.91
N ASN A 255 -6.81 28.66 -26.37
CA ASN A 255 -6.54 29.64 -27.43
C ASN A 255 -7.84 30.20 -28.03
N THR A 256 -8.70 30.83 -27.20
CA THR A 256 -9.78 31.69 -27.72
C THR A 256 -9.62 33.15 -27.32
N SER A 257 -8.63 33.50 -26.50
CA SER A 257 -8.38 34.89 -26.09
C SER A 257 -7.44 35.67 -27.03
N GLU A 258 -6.75 35.02 -27.99
CA GLU A 258 -5.89 35.73 -28.97
C GLU A 258 -6.61 36.17 -30.25
N ASN A 259 -7.79 35.62 -30.57
CA ASN A 259 -8.54 36.00 -31.78
C ASN A 259 -9.59 37.11 -31.57
N GLN A 260 -9.75 37.63 -30.34
CA GLN A 260 -10.64 38.78 -30.07
C GLN A 260 -9.90 40.12 -29.91
N ALA A 261 -8.57 40.13 -30.01
CA ALA A 261 -7.76 41.35 -30.00
C ALA A 261 -7.38 41.85 -31.40
N LEU A 262 -7.79 41.14 -32.46
CA LEU A 262 -7.48 41.46 -33.86
C LEU A 262 -8.73 41.50 -34.76
N GLY A 263 -9.93 41.62 -34.17
CA GLY A 263 -11.21 41.73 -34.88
C GLY A 263 -11.84 43.10 -34.71
#